data_AF-A0A0R1WA38-F1
#
_entry.id   AF-A0A0R1WA38-F1
#
_cell.length_a   1.000
_cell.length_b   1.000
_cell.length_c   1.000
_cell.angle_alpha   90.00
_cell.angle_beta   90.00
_cell.angle_gamma   90.00
#
_symmetry.space_group_name_H-M   'P 1'
#
loop_
_entity.id
_entity.type
_entity.pdbx_description
1 polymer ?
#
loop_
_entity_poly.entity_id
_entity_poly.type
_entity_poly.pdbx_seq_one_letter_code
_entity_poly.pdbx_strand_id
1 'polypeptide(L)'
;MPKVLVIYAHPETAKGSSTHELYKHFINSYTAKNPNDEIVVHNISEYMPFRLNKLAISIYNKNLAKSDFTPDEIRFSESRKQWLEEFVNADKYVFVNPMYNLFIPAEMKSYIDMVMQAGQTFHYNSEGLSIGDLHGKKAIHLQASGGNYHNDLIQNDSMIYDLGDQYLQTMLHMMGVDDYSGVFAEGMDKDPMHTIEILDHAYAKAELAGKEF
;
A
#
# COMPACT_ATOMS: atom_id res chain seq x y z
N MET A 1 -6.67 -11.78 17.42
CA MET A 1 -7.38 -11.67 16.13
C MET A 1 -6.48 -10.85 15.25
N PRO A 2 -6.11 -11.33 14.05
CA PRO A 2 -5.31 -10.55 13.11
C PRO A 2 -5.95 -9.19 12.81
N LYS A 3 -5.10 -8.16 12.69
CA LYS A 3 -5.49 -6.83 12.24
C LYS A 3 -5.09 -6.63 10.78
N VAL A 4 -6.06 -6.32 9.96
CA VAL A 4 -5.90 -6.05 8.53
C VAL A 4 -6.05 -4.55 8.30
N LEU A 5 -4.99 -3.94 7.78
CA LEU A 5 -5.00 -2.54 7.38
C LEU A 5 -5.14 -2.45 5.86
N VAL A 6 -6.25 -1.90 5.39
CA VAL A 6 -6.49 -1.60 3.98
C VAL A 6 -6.11 -0.15 3.73
N ILE A 7 -5.09 0.05 2.88
CA ILE A 7 -4.63 1.35 2.42
C ILE A 7 -5.13 1.53 0.98
N TYR A 8 -6.17 2.33 0.83
CA TYR A 8 -6.87 2.52 -0.44
C TYR A 8 -6.55 3.90 -1.01
N ALA A 9 -5.99 3.97 -2.21
CA ALA A 9 -5.58 5.21 -2.86
C ALA A 9 -6.27 5.37 -4.22
N HIS A 10 -7.60 5.45 -4.19
CA HIS A 10 -8.38 5.83 -5.36
C HIS A 10 -9.58 6.67 -4.90
N PRO A 11 -9.83 7.84 -5.51
CA PRO A 11 -10.99 8.65 -5.15
C PRO A 11 -12.28 7.90 -5.48
N GLU A 12 -13.31 8.15 -4.70
CA GLU A 12 -14.65 7.69 -5.04
C GLU A 12 -15.11 8.39 -6.33
N THR A 13 -15.61 7.61 -7.28
CA THR A 13 -16.14 8.16 -8.53
C THR A 13 -17.56 7.68 -8.76
N ALA A 14 -18.38 8.50 -9.42
CA ALA A 14 -19.75 8.12 -9.79
C ALA A 14 -19.82 7.00 -10.85
N LYS A 15 -18.69 6.69 -11.53
CA LYS A 15 -18.57 5.59 -12.48
C LYS A 15 -17.92 4.38 -11.79
N GLY A 16 -18.13 3.19 -12.32
CA GLY A 16 -17.43 1.99 -11.84
C GLY A 16 -15.91 2.14 -11.99
N SER A 17 -15.15 1.55 -11.06
CA SER A 17 -13.69 1.55 -11.05
C SER A 17 -13.19 0.11 -11.01
N SER A 18 -12.35 -0.28 -11.98
CA SER A 18 -11.75 -1.62 -12.00
C SER A 18 -10.93 -1.89 -10.74
N THR A 19 -10.24 -0.86 -10.21
CA THR A 19 -9.54 -0.93 -8.92
C THR A 19 -10.50 -1.24 -7.77
N HIS A 20 -11.65 -0.57 -7.73
CA HIS A 20 -12.64 -0.77 -6.67
C HIS A 20 -13.28 -2.16 -6.71
N GLU A 21 -13.66 -2.63 -7.91
CA GLU A 21 -14.24 -3.96 -8.06
C GLU A 21 -13.22 -5.06 -7.73
N LEU A 22 -11.95 -4.90 -8.15
CA LEU A 22 -10.88 -5.82 -7.78
C LEU A 22 -10.74 -5.94 -6.25
N TYR A 23 -10.75 -4.81 -5.55
CA TYR A 23 -10.76 -4.77 -4.10
C TYR A 23 -11.98 -5.44 -3.48
N LYS A 24 -13.19 -5.18 -4.01
CA LYS A 24 -14.42 -5.80 -3.51
C LYS A 24 -14.39 -7.32 -3.61
N HIS A 25 -13.94 -7.87 -4.74
CA HIS A 25 -13.79 -9.32 -4.91
C HIS A 25 -12.82 -9.92 -3.89
N PHE A 26 -11.69 -9.26 -3.65
CA PHE A 26 -10.73 -9.66 -2.62
C PHE A 26 -11.30 -9.57 -1.19
N ILE A 27 -11.79 -8.41 -0.78
CA ILE A 27 -12.16 -8.17 0.64
C ILE A 27 -13.41 -8.94 1.04
N ASN A 28 -14.34 -9.18 0.10
CA ASN A 28 -15.53 -9.98 0.36
C ASN A 28 -15.15 -11.44 0.62
N SER A 29 -14.26 -12.03 -0.20
CA SER A 29 -13.83 -13.41 0.00
C SER A 29 -12.95 -13.56 1.24
N TYR A 30 -12.10 -12.57 1.54
CA TYR A 30 -11.33 -12.50 2.78
C TYR A 30 -12.22 -12.49 4.02
N THR A 31 -13.18 -11.57 4.07
CA THR A 31 -14.08 -11.41 5.23
C THR A 31 -14.95 -12.65 5.44
N ALA A 32 -15.41 -13.28 4.36
CA ALA A 32 -16.15 -14.54 4.44
C ALA A 32 -15.32 -15.69 5.03
N LYS A 33 -14.02 -15.71 4.75
CA LYS A 33 -13.09 -16.74 5.27
C LYS A 33 -12.58 -16.44 6.68
N ASN A 34 -12.41 -15.16 7.00
CA ASN A 34 -11.84 -14.66 8.25
C ASN A 34 -12.81 -13.71 8.97
N PRO A 35 -14.00 -14.17 9.39
CA PRO A 35 -15.05 -13.29 9.93
C PRO A 35 -14.72 -12.64 11.28
N ASN A 36 -13.65 -13.08 11.95
CA ASN A 36 -13.23 -12.57 13.25
C ASN A 36 -12.03 -11.62 13.17
N ASP A 37 -11.47 -11.38 11.98
CA ASP A 37 -10.35 -10.47 11.81
C ASP A 37 -10.83 -9.02 11.90
N GLU A 38 -10.02 -8.15 12.49
CA GLU A 38 -10.31 -6.72 12.57
C GLU A 38 -9.83 -6.06 11.28
N ILE A 39 -10.74 -5.43 10.52
CA ILE A 39 -10.42 -4.76 9.26
C ILE A 39 -10.57 -3.24 9.45
N VAL A 40 -9.47 -2.52 9.27
CA VAL A 40 -9.43 -1.06 9.26
C VAL A 40 -9.18 -0.59 7.84
N VAL A 41 -10.07 0.26 7.31
CA VAL A 41 -9.99 0.76 5.94
C VAL A 41 -9.73 2.26 5.95
N HIS A 42 -8.66 2.68 5.27
CA HIS A 42 -8.38 4.09 5.03
C HIS A 42 -8.32 4.38 3.54
N ASN A 43 -9.24 5.23 3.07
CA ASN A 43 -9.11 5.83 1.75
C ASN A 43 -8.29 7.12 1.84
N ILE A 44 -6.99 7.01 1.53
CA ILE A 44 -6.02 8.11 1.61
C ILE A 44 -6.17 9.13 0.46
N SER A 45 -7.00 8.83 -0.55
CA SER A 45 -7.34 9.79 -1.61
C SER A 45 -8.42 10.79 -1.19
N GLU A 46 -9.30 10.44 -0.24
CA GLU A 46 -10.37 11.34 0.23
C GLU A 46 -9.85 12.36 1.24
N TYR A 47 -8.85 11.97 2.03
CA TYR A 47 -8.23 12.81 3.03
C TYR A 47 -6.73 12.56 2.99
N MET A 48 -5.98 13.48 2.39
CA MET A 48 -4.52 13.42 2.35
C MET A 48 -3.93 14.39 3.39
N PRO A 49 -3.60 13.97 4.62
CA PRO A 49 -3.37 14.95 5.67
C PRO A 49 -1.88 15.30 5.85
N PHE A 50 -0.94 14.64 5.15
CA PHE A 50 0.47 14.67 5.56
C PHE A 50 1.45 14.86 4.42
N ARG A 51 1.81 16.12 4.18
CA ARG A 51 2.96 16.46 3.35
C ARG A 51 4.23 16.38 4.18
N LEU A 52 5.29 15.81 3.60
CA LEU A 52 6.66 15.96 4.11
C LEU A 52 7.07 17.44 4.01
N ASN A 53 6.76 18.22 5.04
CA ASN A 53 6.93 19.67 5.09
C ASN A 53 8.03 20.06 6.10
N LYS A 54 8.24 21.37 6.31
CA LYS A 54 9.25 21.87 7.25
C LYS A 54 9.11 21.30 8.68
N LEU A 55 7.89 21.03 9.14
CA LEU A 55 7.65 20.46 10.48
C LEU A 55 8.09 18.99 10.50
N ALA A 56 7.78 18.23 9.44
CA ALA A 56 8.22 16.83 9.33
C ALA A 56 9.75 16.71 9.37
N ILE A 57 10.45 17.55 8.61
CA ILE A 57 11.92 17.58 8.60
C ILE A 57 12.50 18.07 9.94
N SER A 58 11.87 19.06 10.57
CA SER A 58 12.30 19.55 11.89
C SER A 58 12.16 18.47 12.97
N ILE A 59 11.04 17.73 12.98
CA ILE A 59 10.81 16.60 13.89
C ILE A 59 11.86 15.51 13.69
N TYR A 60 12.13 15.13 12.44
CA TYR A 60 13.16 14.15 12.13
C TYR A 60 14.52 14.55 12.70
N ASN A 61 14.96 15.79 12.45
CA ASN A 61 16.24 16.29 12.95
C ASN A 61 16.29 16.34 14.49
N LYS A 62 15.19 16.73 15.14
CA LYS A 62 15.10 16.80 16.60
C LYS A 62 15.08 15.42 17.26
N ASN A 63 14.47 14.42 16.62
CA ASN A 63 14.56 13.03 17.06
C ASN A 63 16.01 12.55 17.08
N LEU A 64 16.77 12.81 16.01
CA LEU A 64 18.20 12.48 15.95
C LEU A 64 19.01 13.20 17.03
N ALA A 65 18.71 14.49 17.26
CA ALA A 65 19.38 15.31 18.26
C ALA A 65 18.86 15.11 19.70
N LYS A 66 17.87 14.24 19.92
CA LYS A 66 17.18 14.04 21.22
C LYS A 66 16.75 15.36 21.87
N SER A 67 16.13 16.23 21.08
CA SER A 67 15.75 17.59 21.47
C SER A 67 14.23 17.76 21.56
N ASP A 68 13.77 18.70 22.39
CA ASP A 68 12.35 18.94 22.61
C ASP A 68 11.62 19.52 21.41
N PHE A 69 10.36 19.13 21.27
CA PHE A 69 9.45 19.61 20.23
C PHE A 69 8.74 20.90 20.66
N THR A 70 8.50 21.76 19.67
CA THR A 70 7.60 22.91 19.79
C THR A 70 6.14 22.43 19.81
N PRO A 71 5.21 23.27 20.28
CA PRO A 71 3.78 22.94 20.25
C PRO A 71 3.25 22.57 18.85
N ASP A 72 3.75 23.20 17.79
CA ASP A 72 3.34 22.92 16.40
C ASP A 72 3.85 21.55 15.95
N GLU A 73 5.07 21.18 16.32
CA GLU A 73 5.66 19.87 16.02
C GLU A 73 4.97 18.74 16.80
N ILE A 74 4.55 18.99 18.05
CA ILE A 74 3.74 18.06 18.83
C ILE A 74 2.39 17.83 18.15
N ARG A 75 1.63 18.90 17.85
CA ARG A 75 0.32 18.77 17.18
C ARG A 75 0.44 18.07 15.82
N PHE A 76 1.51 18.38 15.08
CA PHE A 76 1.78 17.71 13.81
C PHE A 76 2.11 16.22 14.03
N SER A 77 2.89 15.86 15.05
CA SER A 77 3.19 14.44 15.35
C SER A 77 1.94 13.68 15.80
N GLU A 78 1.13 14.28 16.67
CA GLU A 78 -0.12 13.71 17.16
C GLU A 78 -1.11 13.43 16.03
N SER A 79 -1.19 14.33 15.02
CA SER A 79 -2.11 14.12 13.90
C SER A 79 -1.75 12.91 13.02
N ARG A 80 -0.48 12.47 13.03
CA ARG A 80 -0.02 11.27 12.30
C ARG A 80 0.11 10.03 13.17
N LYS A 81 0.07 10.18 14.48
CA LYS A 81 0.37 9.11 15.43
C LYS A 81 -0.50 7.88 15.20
N GLN A 82 -1.81 8.09 15.06
CA GLN A 82 -2.76 7.00 14.83
C GLN A 82 -2.39 6.19 13.57
N TRP A 83 -2.07 6.85 12.46
CA TRP A 83 -1.75 6.20 11.21
C TRP A 83 -0.49 5.33 11.29
N LEU A 84 0.54 5.84 11.96
CA LEU A 84 1.77 5.08 12.22
C LEU A 84 1.49 3.90 13.15
N GLU A 85 0.74 4.12 14.23
CA GLU A 85 0.39 3.06 15.19
C GLU A 85 -0.44 1.96 14.54
N GLU A 86 -1.43 2.31 13.70
CA GLU A 86 -2.20 1.33 12.94
C GLU A 86 -1.31 0.53 11.98
N PHE A 87 -0.38 1.20 11.28
CA PHE A 87 0.55 0.53 10.38
C PHE A 87 1.47 -0.44 11.14
N VAL A 88 2.08 -0.02 12.24
CA VAL A 88 2.98 -0.87 13.05
C VAL A 88 2.23 -2.04 13.68
N ASN A 89 1.00 -1.83 14.14
CA ASN A 89 0.21 -2.84 14.84
C ASN A 89 -0.61 -3.76 13.93
N ALA A 90 -0.69 -3.48 12.62
CA ALA A 90 -1.35 -4.37 11.67
C ALA A 90 -0.53 -5.65 11.46
N ASP A 91 -1.21 -6.78 11.27
CA ASP A 91 -0.59 -8.07 10.92
C ASP A 91 -0.56 -8.25 9.40
N LYS A 92 -1.54 -7.66 8.70
CA LYS A 92 -1.69 -7.74 7.25
C LYS A 92 -1.95 -6.38 6.63
N TYR A 93 -1.37 -6.15 5.45
CA TYR A 93 -1.53 -4.94 4.66
C TYR A 93 -2.19 -5.25 3.32
N VAL A 94 -3.20 -4.46 2.95
CA VAL A 94 -3.86 -4.53 1.65
C VAL A 94 -3.71 -3.16 0.98
N PHE A 95 -2.80 -3.05 0.03
CA PHE A 95 -2.60 -1.84 -0.76
C PHE A 95 -3.50 -1.87 -1.99
N VAL A 96 -4.27 -0.81 -2.23
CA VAL A 96 -5.22 -0.76 -3.33
C VAL A 96 -5.07 0.55 -4.10
N ASN A 97 -4.71 0.48 -5.38
CA ASN A 97 -4.60 1.67 -6.22
C ASN A 97 -4.72 1.36 -7.72
N PRO A 98 -5.06 2.34 -8.57
CA PRO A 98 -4.76 2.25 -9.99
C PRO A 98 -3.26 2.47 -10.23
N MET A 99 -2.79 2.12 -11.42
CA MET A 99 -1.53 2.62 -11.95
C MET A 99 -1.76 3.97 -12.65
N TYR A 100 -1.03 5.01 -12.22
CA TYR A 100 -0.98 6.29 -12.92
C TYR A 100 0.45 6.62 -13.33
N ASN A 101 0.67 6.78 -14.64
CA ASN A 101 1.98 7.10 -15.21
C ASN A 101 3.10 6.15 -14.72
N LEU A 102 2.86 4.84 -14.81
CA LEU A 102 3.81 3.78 -14.42
C LEU A 102 4.09 3.67 -12.91
N PHE A 103 3.34 4.39 -12.07
CA PHE A 103 3.59 4.44 -10.63
C PHE A 103 2.29 4.38 -9.82
N ILE A 104 2.45 4.25 -8.50
CA ILE A 104 1.37 4.41 -7.52
C ILE A 104 0.89 5.89 -7.46
N PRO A 105 -0.35 6.15 -7.02
CA PRO A 105 -0.83 7.50 -6.74
C PRO A 105 0.07 8.25 -5.75
N ALA A 106 0.14 9.58 -5.88
CA ALA A 106 1.00 10.42 -5.04
C ALA A 106 0.62 10.34 -3.55
N GLU A 107 -0.65 10.08 -3.27
CA GLU A 107 -1.22 9.86 -1.95
C GLU A 107 -0.61 8.62 -1.30
N MET A 108 -0.53 7.51 -2.04
CA MET A 108 0.11 6.27 -1.59
C MET A 108 1.58 6.50 -1.27
N LYS A 109 2.30 7.19 -2.16
CA LYS A 109 3.71 7.54 -1.91
C LYS A 109 3.89 8.36 -0.63
N SER A 110 3.01 9.33 -0.41
CA SER A 110 3.07 10.19 0.78
C SER A 110 2.67 9.45 2.06
N TYR A 111 1.75 8.46 1.96
CA TYR A 111 1.42 7.57 3.07
C TYR A 111 2.63 6.72 3.48
N ILE A 112 3.34 6.14 2.50
CA ILE A 112 4.59 5.39 2.77
C ILE A 112 5.64 6.29 3.43
N ASP A 113 5.85 7.52 2.93
CA ASP A 113 6.77 8.48 3.55
C ASP A 113 6.40 8.83 5.00
N MET A 114 5.12 8.78 5.34
CA MET A 114 4.66 9.02 6.71
C MET A 114 4.95 7.84 7.63
N VAL A 115 4.71 6.60 7.20
CA VAL A 115 4.83 5.42 8.07
C VAL A 115 6.26 4.89 8.13
N MET A 116 7.09 5.19 7.14
CA MET A 116 8.50 4.80 7.12
C MET A 116 9.34 5.75 7.99
N GLN A 117 9.46 5.43 9.29
CA GLN A 117 10.17 6.24 10.28
C GLN A 117 11.22 5.41 11.03
N ALA A 118 12.43 5.98 11.15
CA ALA A 118 13.52 5.36 11.89
C ALA A 118 13.16 5.20 13.38
N GLY A 119 13.43 4.03 13.94
CA GLY A 119 13.04 3.62 15.29
C GLY A 119 11.56 3.27 15.46
N GLN A 120 10.79 3.17 14.36
CA GLN A 120 9.37 2.80 14.38
C GLN A 120 9.07 1.64 13.43
N THR A 121 9.53 1.73 12.18
CA THR A 121 9.32 0.69 11.14
C THR A 121 10.62 0.13 10.58
N PHE A 122 11.73 0.80 10.83
CA PHE A 122 13.09 0.32 10.60
C PHE A 122 14.04 1.03 11.54
N HIS A 123 15.27 0.52 11.70
CA HIS A 123 16.35 1.22 12.40
C HIS A 123 17.69 1.03 11.69
N TYR A 124 18.71 1.81 12.08
CA TYR A 124 20.08 1.61 11.61
C TYR A 124 20.89 0.85 12.65
N ASN A 125 21.61 -0.19 12.23
CA ASN A 125 22.55 -0.89 13.09
C ASN A 125 23.87 -0.10 13.24
N SER A 126 24.83 -0.64 14.01
CA SER A 126 26.14 -0.01 14.23
C SER A 126 27.00 0.18 12.98
N GLU A 127 26.69 -0.53 11.89
CA GLU A 127 27.37 -0.45 10.59
C GLU A 127 26.67 0.54 9.64
N GLY A 128 25.56 1.14 10.06
CA GLY A 128 24.76 2.05 9.25
C GLY A 128 23.83 1.34 8.26
N LEU A 129 23.65 0.02 8.38
CA LEU A 129 22.69 -0.73 7.57
C LEU A 129 21.27 -0.54 8.12
N SER A 130 20.31 -0.35 7.22
CA SER A 130 18.88 -0.31 7.56
C SER A 130 18.39 -1.73 7.86
N ILE A 131 17.74 -1.92 9.00
CA ILE A 131 17.12 -3.16 9.45
C ILE A 131 15.63 -2.89 9.65
N GLY A 132 14.78 -3.65 8.99
CA GLY A 132 13.33 -3.55 9.14
C GLY A 132 12.86 -4.06 10.51
N ASP A 133 11.77 -3.49 11.04
CA ASP A 133 11.22 -3.85 12.35
C ASP A 133 9.87 -4.60 12.26
N LEU A 134 9.29 -4.72 11.06
CA LEU A 134 7.93 -5.20 10.83
C LEU A 134 7.85 -6.67 10.38
N HIS A 135 8.65 -7.53 11.01
CA HIS A 135 8.72 -8.95 10.67
C HIS A 135 7.43 -9.73 10.97
N GLY A 136 7.22 -10.84 10.26
CA GLY A 136 6.09 -11.76 10.46
C GLY A 136 4.75 -11.22 9.95
N LYS A 137 4.78 -10.11 9.20
CA LYS A 137 3.62 -9.49 8.57
C LYS A 137 3.53 -9.85 7.09
N LYS A 138 2.33 -9.70 6.54
CA LYS A 138 2.01 -10.05 5.15
C LYS A 138 1.40 -8.87 4.41
N ALA A 139 1.74 -8.69 3.14
CA ALA A 139 1.22 -7.63 2.29
C ALA A 139 0.69 -8.17 0.96
N ILE A 140 -0.37 -7.54 0.45
CA ILE A 140 -0.88 -7.73 -0.90
C ILE A 140 -1.14 -6.39 -1.57
N HIS A 141 -0.74 -6.28 -2.84
CA HIS A 141 -1.01 -5.13 -3.70
C HIS A 141 -2.07 -5.48 -4.74
N LEU A 142 -3.19 -4.77 -4.71
CA LEU A 142 -4.28 -4.88 -5.67
C LEU A 142 -4.21 -3.67 -6.60
N GLN A 143 -3.86 -3.90 -7.86
CA GLN A 143 -3.68 -2.82 -8.83
C GLN A 143 -4.45 -3.03 -10.11
N ALA A 144 -4.98 -1.95 -10.67
CA ALA A 144 -5.57 -1.94 -12.01
C ALA A 144 -4.76 -1.03 -12.96
N SER A 145 -4.53 -1.47 -14.20
CA SER A 145 -3.77 -0.72 -15.21
C SER A 145 -4.30 -0.91 -16.62
N GLY A 146 -4.40 0.17 -17.41
CA GLY A 146 -4.88 0.07 -18.80
C GLY A 146 -4.00 -0.78 -19.72
N GLY A 147 -2.68 -0.80 -19.48
CA GLY A 147 -1.71 -1.65 -20.18
C GLY A 147 -1.41 -2.97 -19.43
N ASN A 148 -0.65 -3.87 -20.07
CA ASN A 148 -0.17 -5.12 -19.49
C ASN A 148 1.27 -4.96 -18.98
N TYR A 149 1.54 -5.39 -17.74
CA TYR A 149 2.85 -5.29 -17.11
C TYR A 149 3.33 -6.62 -16.50
N HIS A 150 2.42 -7.47 -16.02
CA HIS A 150 2.71 -8.71 -15.30
C HIS A 150 2.19 -9.98 -16.00
N ASN A 151 1.68 -9.85 -17.22
CA ASN A 151 1.18 -11.00 -17.98
C ASN A 151 2.34 -11.87 -18.50
N ASP A 152 2.46 -13.07 -17.93
CA ASP A 152 3.42 -14.12 -18.32
C ASP A 152 3.37 -14.50 -19.81
N LEU A 153 2.28 -14.18 -20.51
CA LEU A 153 2.11 -14.45 -21.95
C LEU A 153 2.83 -13.45 -22.86
N ILE A 154 3.30 -12.32 -22.31
CA ILE A 154 4.04 -11.30 -23.06
C ILE A 154 5.52 -11.46 -22.74
N GLN A 155 6.31 -11.95 -23.72
CA GLN A 155 7.77 -12.15 -23.61
C GLN A 155 8.59 -10.85 -23.59
N ASN A 156 8.07 -9.78 -23.01
CA ASN A 156 8.81 -8.53 -22.85
C ASN A 156 9.00 -8.25 -21.37
N ASP A 157 10.08 -7.55 -21.06
CA ASP A 157 10.47 -7.09 -19.73
C ASP A 157 9.52 -5.99 -19.20
N SER A 158 8.20 -6.09 -19.46
CA SER A 158 7.23 -5.05 -19.15
C SER A 158 7.10 -4.78 -17.65
N MET A 159 7.46 -5.76 -16.82
CA MET A 159 7.49 -5.62 -15.37
C MET A 159 8.44 -4.50 -14.93
N ILE A 160 9.52 -4.21 -15.67
CA ILE A 160 10.44 -3.11 -15.33
C ILE A 160 9.74 -1.75 -15.34
N TYR A 161 8.61 -1.64 -16.04
CA TYR A 161 7.82 -0.42 -16.14
C TYR A 161 6.72 -0.32 -15.08
N ASP A 162 6.45 -1.36 -14.29
CA ASP A 162 5.66 -1.17 -13.07
C ASP A 162 6.56 -0.70 -11.93
N LEU A 163 6.87 0.58 -11.95
CA LEU A 163 7.69 1.20 -10.91
C LEU A 163 6.92 1.31 -9.59
N GLY A 164 5.59 1.29 -9.62
CA GLY A 164 4.73 1.41 -8.44
C GLY A 164 4.76 0.17 -7.57
N ASP A 165 4.54 -1.00 -8.17
CA ASP A 165 4.62 -2.30 -7.49
C ASP A 165 6.03 -2.56 -6.97
N GLN A 166 7.06 -2.33 -7.81
CA GLN A 166 8.47 -2.46 -7.41
C GLN A 166 8.82 -1.55 -6.23
N TYR A 167 8.32 -0.30 -6.22
CA TYR A 167 8.52 0.62 -5.12
C TYR A 167 7.88 0.10 -3.82
N LEU A 168 6.60 -0.32 -3.87
CA LEU A 168 5.91 -0.86 -2.69
C LEU A 168 6.64 -2.08 -2.14
N GLN A 169 6.97 -3.06 -2.99
CA GLN A 169 7.70 -4.25 -2.59
C GLN A 169 9.04 -3.89 -1.93
N THR A 170 9.81 -2.98 -2.54
CA THR A 170 11.12 -2.57 -2.00
C THR A 170 10.99 -1.88 -0.66
N MET A 171 10.05 -0.94 -0.50
CA MET A 171 9.88 -0.21 0.76
C MET A 171 9.36 -1.12 1.88
N LEU A 172 8.44 -2.04 1.57
CA LEU A 172 7.95 -3.02 2.53
C LEU A 172 9.06 -3.97 2.98
N HIS A 173 9.88 -4.47 2.04
CA HIS A 173 11.06 -5.25 2.36
C HIS A 173 12.05 -4.48 3.25
N MET A 174 12.31 -3.21 2.96
CA MET A 174 13.15 -2.36 3.82
C MET A 174 12.59 -2.20 5.24
N MET A 175 11.27 -2.22 5.42
CA MET A 175 10.62 -2.21 6.72
C MET A 175 10.51 -3.61 7.36
N GLY A 176 10.94 -4.68 6.68
CA GLY A 176 10.97 -6.06 7.19
C GLY A 176 9.74 -6.91 6.85
N VAL A 177 8.89 -6.45 5.92
CA VAL A 177 7.72 -7.17 5.40
C VAL A 177 8.10 -7.89 4.11
N ASP A 178 8.47 -9.17 4.25
CA ASP A 178 9.00 -9.98 3.14
C ASP A 178 7.93 -10.81 2.43
N ASP A 179 6.82 -11.15 3.11
CA ASP A 179 5.69 -11.86 2.52
C ASP A 179 4.82 -10.85 1.74
N TYR A 180 5.16 -10.68 0.46
CA TYR A 180 4.54 -9.74 -0.46
C TYR A 180 3.95 -10.48 -1.67
N SER A 181 2.75 -10.08 -2.08
CA SER A 181 2.09 -10.60 -3.28
C SER A 181 1.33 -9.51 -4.03
N GLY A 182 1.03 -9.75 -5.31
CA GLY A 182 0.31 -8.81 -6.17
C GLY A 182 -0.85 -9.49 -6.91
N VAL A 183 -1.95 -8.77 -7.08
CA VAL A 183 -3.06 -9.16 -7.96
C VAL A 183 -3.39 -7.99 -8.88
N PHE A 184 -3.33 -8.24 -10.19
CA PHE A 184 -3.35 -7.21 -11.21
C PHE A 184 -4.54 -7.37 -12.16
N ALA A 185 -5.35 -6.32 -12.27
CA ALA A 185 -6.37 -6.16 -13.32
C ALA A 185 -5.80 -5.29 -14.44
N GLU A 186 -5.20 -5.92 -15.45
CA GLU A 186 -4.38 -5.22 -16.44
C GLU A 186 -4.81 -5.48 -17.89
N GLY A 187 -4.63 -4.48 -18.76
CA GLY A 187 -4.79 -4.62 -20.21
C GLY A 187 -6.11 -4.15 -20.82
N MET A 188 -7.07 -3.72 -20.00
CA MET A 188 -8.43 -3.36 -20.47
C MET A 188 -8.48 -2.17 -21.43
N ASP A 189 -7.54 -1.22 -21.34
CA ASP A 189 -7.47 -0.11 -22.30
C ASP A 189 -6.70 -0.49 -23.57
N LYS A 190 -5.78 -1.45 -23.45
CA LYS A 190 -5.01 -2.00 -24.57
C LYS A 190 -5.84 -2.93 -25.46
N ASP A 191 -6.75 -3.69 -24.85
CA ASP A 191 -7.68 -4.59 -25.55
C ASP A 191 -9.14 -4.34 -25.10
N PRO A 192 -9.76 -3.24 -25.56
CA PRO A 192 -11.10 -2.85 -25.14
C PRO A 192 -12.20 -3.82 -25.61
N MET A 193 -11.91 -4.71 -26.56
CA MET A 193 -12.86 -5.71 -27.05
C MET A 193 -13.05 -6.87 -26.07
N HIS A 194 -12.07 -7.12 -25.20
CA HIS A 194 -12.07 -8.22 -24.24
C HIS A 194 -12.07 -7.74 -22.78
N THR A 195 -12.40 -6.47 -22.52
CA THR A 195 -12.41 -5.89 -21.17
C THR A 195 -13.17 -6.72 -20.13
N ILE A 196 -14.33 -7.27 -20.49
CA ILE A 196 -15.13 -8.09 -19.58
C ILE A 196 -14.35 -9.36 -19.17
N GLU A 197 -13.80 -10.09 -20.15
CA GLU A 197 -13.04 -11.32 -19.90
C GLU A 197 -11.76 -11.05 -19.10
N ILE A 198 -11.05 -9.96 -19.41
CA ILE A 198 -9.85 -9.50 -18.70
C ILE A 198 -10.18 -9.24 -17.23
N LEU A 199 -11.25 -8.49 -16.97
CA LEU A 199 -11.64 -8.12 -15.61
C LEU A 199 -12.20 -9.31 -14.83
N ASP A 200 -13.03 -10.16 -15.43
CA ASP A 200 -13.57 -11.37 -14.79
C ASP A 200 -12.45 -12.30 -14.33
N HIS A 201 -11.41 -12.49 -15.14
CA HIS A 201 -10.25 -13.29 -14.77
C HIS A 201 -9.45 -12.66 -13.61
N ALA A 202 -9.24 -11.33 -13.63
CA ALA A 202 -8.58 -10.63 -12.54
C ALA A 202 -9.39 -10.70 -11.23
N TYR A 203 -10.71 -10.59 -11.31
CA TYR A 203 -11.62 -10.69 -10.17
C TYR A 203 -11.62 -12.11 -9.57
N ALA A 204 -11.60 -13.15 -10.41
CA ALA A 204 -11.45 -14.52 -9.93
C ALA A 204 -10.12 -14.74 -9.17
N LYS A 205 -9.02 -14.14 -9.66
CA LYS A 205 -7.73 -14.15 -8.94
C LYS A 205 -7.80 -13.42 -7.61
N ALA A 206 -8.46 -12.25 -7.56
CA ALA A 206 -8.66 -11.50 -6.32
C ALA A 206 -9.50 -12.28 -5.29
N GLU A 207 -10.56 -12.97 -5.74
CA GLU A 207 -11.36 -13.82 -4.85
C GLU A 207 -10.55 -14.98 -4.27
N LEU A 208 -9.71 -15.62 -5.09
CA LEU A 208 -8.81 -16.68 -4.63
C LEU A 208 -7.81 -16.14 -3.62
N ALA A 209 -7.14 -15.03 -3.95
CA ALA A 209 -6.18 -14.38 -3.06
C ALA A 209 -6.82 -14.04 -1.72
N GLY A 210 -8.03 -13.49 -1.68
CA GLY A 210 -8.71 -13.18 -0.42
C GLY A 210 -9.00 -14.42 0.45
N LYS A 211 -9.23 -15.60 -0.14
CA LYS A 211 -9.42 -16.86 0.61
C LYS A 211 -8.12 -17.41 1.19
N GLU A 212 -6.98 -17.08 0.60
CA GLU A 212 -5.65 -17.61 0.94
C GLU A 212 -4.78 -16.60 1.72
N PHE A 213 -5.21 -15.34 1.78
CA PHE A 213 -4.48 -14.25 2.42
C PHE A 213 -4.53 -14.32 3.94
#